data_AF-A0A5C5FKY2-F1
#
_entry.id   AF-A0A5C5FKY2-F1
#
_cell.length_a   1.000
_cell.length_b   1.000
_cell.length_c   1.000
_cell.angle_alpha   90.00
_cell.angle_beta   90.00
_cell.angle_gamma   90.00
#
_symmetry.space_group_name_H-M   'P 1'
#
loop_
_entity.id
_entity.type
_entity.pdbx_description
1 polymer ?
#
loop_
_entity_poly.entity_id
_entity_poly.type
_entity_poly.pdbx_seq_one_letter_code
_entity_poly.pdbx_strand_id
1 'polypeptide(L)'
;MLTVDLALRRVDDRSPSPTPHSLPAHHHHHPRARARLPTSLLTVNVPAPAPASFIQSAPKPRWRSTEFRLYYAVFALVVPAMVRVACRATSPTTRQYAKYGPRLSDGWLFGWRVDVTDPQYRLFRSHLGLLVLLALVHLSLSHLSRALLPRPSTHAPSSLSPSPSPSPSPSRIRASRARFSAAFSLVLLSALHGSSLLKLLVVLALNYRIALLASPPSPSHSLPGRARARGRAPRGWWRREWTPYATWGFNVAVLFANELCEGYRFAALHPSLAWLDEYGGLLPRWHVSWNISMLRLVSFNMEYFWACSAAAASAADNDEGAAGGDGDDAEGGLLRETLIRPSDK
;
A
#
# COMPACT_ATOMS: atom_id res chain seq x y z
N MET A 1 -48.07 15.31 6.08
CA MET A 1 -47.76 16.49 6.92
C MET A 1 -46.28 16.38 7.31
N LEU A 2 -45.31 16.69 6.43
CA LEU A 2 -44.87 18.04 6.03
C LEU A 2 -44.74 18.97 7.24
N THR A 3 -43.52 19.20 7.73
CA THR A 3 -42.81 20.49 7.56
C THR A 3 -41.33 20.29 7.90
N VAL A 4 -40.47 20.67 6.96
CA VAL A 4 -39.00 20.73 7.06
C VAL A 4 -38.66 22.18 7.43
N ASP A 5 -37.91 22.38 8.51
CA ASP A 5 -37.52 23.73 8.97
C ASP A 5 -36.09 24.03 8.49
N LEU A 6 -35.96 25.08 7.67
CA LEU A 6 -34.77 25.45 6.92
C LEU A 6 -34.34 26.84 7.40
N ALA A 7 -33.33 26.88 8.29
CA ALA A 7 -32.84 28.12 8.87
C ALA A 7 -31.83 28.82 7.94
N LEU A 8 -32.31 29.82 7.20
CA LEU A 8 -31.51 30.80 6.47
C LEU A 8 -30.92 31.84 7.43
N ARG A 9 -29.58 31.96 7.49
CA ARG A 9 -28.89 33.06 8.17
C ARG A 9 -28.81 34.29 7.27
N ARG A 10 -29.27 35.42 7.80
CA ARG A 10 -29.29 36.75 7.19
C ARG A 10 -27.89 37.33 6.96
N VAL A 11 -27.81 38.06 5.85
CA VAL A 11 -26.77 39.01 5.46
C VAL A 11 -27.05 40.32 6.20
N ASP A 12 -26.04 40.88 6.88
CA ASP A 12 -26.10 42.26 7.41
C ASP A 12 -25.18 43.15 6.57
N ASP A 13 -25.80 44.00 5.76
CA ASP A 13 -25.21 45.15 5.07
C ASP A 13 -25.12 46.34 6.04
N ARG A 14 -23.93 46.91 6.23
CA ARG A 14 -23.76 48.31 6.66
C ARG A 14 -22.59 48.96 5.94
N SER A 15 -22.93 49.81 4.98
CA SER A 15 -22.10 50.90 4.48
C SER A 15 -22.77 52.23 4.81
N PRO A 16 -21.99 53.30 5.03
CA PRO A 16 -22.40 54.63 4.57
C PRO A 16 -21.33 55.30 3.68
N SER A 17 -21.84 56.04 2.70
CA SER A 17 -21.20 56.77 1.58
C SER A 17 -20.88 58.26 1.91
N PRO A 18 -20.56 59.19 0.96
CA PRO A 18 -19.32 59.34 0.19
C PRO A 18 -18.74 60.80 0.11
N THR A 19 -17.59 60.95 -0.60
CA THR A 19 -17.03 62.14 -1.34
C THR A 19 -16.07 63.14 -0.64
N PRO A 20 -15.24 63.96 -1.38
CA PRO A 20 -14.35 63.66 -2.53
C PRO A 20 -12.98 64.43 -2.55
N HIS A 21 -12.15 64.11 -3.58
CA HIS A 21 -11.04 64.86 -4.22
C HIS A 21 -9.60 64.76 -3.67
N SER A 22 -8.73 64.06 -4.41
CA SER A 22 -7.61 64.64 -5.19
C SER A 22 -6.78 63.54 -5.89
N LEU A 23 -6.52 63.72 -7.19
CA LEU A 23 -5.51 63.02 -8.04
C LEU A 23 -4.52 64.10 -8.54
N PRO A 24 -3.38 63.81 -9.21
CA PRO A 24 -2.77 62.51 -9.58
C PRO A 24 -1.23 62.43 -9.37
N ALA A 25 -0.62 61.26 -9.56
CA ALA A 25 0.72 61.15 -10.19
C ALA A 25 0.96 59.75 -10.79
N HIS A 26 1.43 59.76 -12.03
CA HIS A 26 1.71 58.65 -12.93
C HIS A 26 2.81 57.70 -12.45
N HIS A 27 2.56 56.38 -12.46
CA HIS A 27 3.62 55.39 -12.64
C HIS A 27 3.20 54.25 -13.58
N HIS A 28 4.09 53.98 -14.54
CA HIS A 28 3.96 53.00 -15.61
C HIS A 28 3.87 51.57 -15.06
N HIS A 29 2.88 50.79 -15.51
CA HIS A 29 2.84 49.35 -15.30
C HIS A 29 2.92 48.59 -16.63
N HIS A 30 3.96 47.76 -16.74
CA HIS A 30 4.15 46.74 -17.76
C HIS A 30 2.98 45.73 -17.81
N PRO A 31 2.69 45.13 -18.98
CA PRO A 31 1.58 44.19 -19.12
C PRO A 31 1.88 42.87 -18.39
N ARG A 32 1.05 42.54 -17.39
CA ARG A 32 1.10 41.26 -16.67
C ARG A 32 0.74 40.12 -17.63
N ALA A 33 1.69 39.22 -17.83
CA ALA A 33 1.47 37.91 -18.43
C ALA A 33 0.36 37.17 -17.65
N ARG A 34 -0.60 36.59 -18.39
CA ARG A 34 -1.66 35.73 -17.83
C ARG A 34 -1.01 34.56 -17.09
N ALA A 35 -1.00 34.61 -15.77
CA ALA A 35 -0.64 33.50 -14.92
C ALA A 35 -1.59 32.34 -15.19
N ARG A 36 -1.09 31.28 -15.83
CA ARG A 36 -1.79 30.01 -15.89
C ARG A 36 -1.90 29.49 -14.46
N LEU A 37 -3.13 29.40 -13.95
CA LEU A 37 -3.39 28.77 -12.66
C LEU A 37 -2.84 27.33 -12.71
N PRO A 38 -1.97 26.92 -11.77
CA PRO A 38 -1.47 25.56 -11.73
C PRO A 38 -2.61 24.59 -11.43
N THR A 39 -2.62 23.45 -12.12
CA THR A 39 -3.57 22.33 -11.98
C THR A 39 -3.61 21.72 -10.57
N SER A 40 -2.79 22.20 -9.63
CA SER A 40 -2.80 21.80 -8.22
C SER A 40 -4.02 22.31 -7.43
N LEU A 41 -4.78 23.28 -7.96
CA LEU A 41 -5.98 23.82 -7.30
C LEU A 41 -7.21 22.88 -7.41
N LEU A 42 -7.16 21.88 -8.29
CA LEU A 42 -8.25 20.90 -8.50
C LEU A 42 -7.95 19.51 -7.94
N THR A 43 -6.75 19.31 -7.40
CA THR A 43 -6.38 18.10 -6.67
C THR A 43 -6.58 18.33 -5.19
N VAL A 44 -7.26 17.40 -4.51
CA VAL A 44 -7.33 17.33 -3.04
C VAL A 44 -5.95 17.63 -2.47
N ASN A 45 -5.87 18.64 -1.60
CA ASN A 45 -4.65 19.03 -0.91
C ASN A 45 -4.22 17.86 -0.02
N VAL A 46 -3.44 16.93 -0.56
CA VAL A 46 -2.82 15.86 0.21
C VAL A 46 -1.65 16.53 0.94
N PRO A 47 -1.65 16.58 2.29
CA PRO A 47 -0.57 17.20 3.02
C PRO A 47 0.75 16.57 2.57
N ALA A 48 1.72 17.42 2.23
CA ALA A 48 3.09 16.96 1.98
C ALA A 48 3.54 16.10 3.17
N PRO A 49 4.20 14.95 2.94
CA PRO A 49 4.73 14.15 4.04
C PRO A 49 5.76 15.00 4.77
N ALA A 50 5.43 15.39 5.98
CA ALA A 50 6.32 16.12 6.86
C ALA A 50 7.65 15.37 7.04
N PRO A 51 8.76 16.09 7.29
CA PRO A 51 10.09 15.52 7.39
C PRO A 51 10.17 14.38 8.42
N ALA A 52 11.19 13.54 8.28
CA ALA A 52 11.38 12.23 8.91
C ALA A 52 11.32 12.16 10.46
N SER A 53 10.98 13.23 11.16
CA SER A 53 10.55 13.22 12.57
C SER A 53 9.15 12.61 12.77
N PHE A 54 8.40 12.34 11.70
CA PHE A 54 7.15 11.56 11.73
C PHE A 54 7.32 10.05 11.92
N ILE A 55 8.32 9.59 12.70
CA ILE A 55 8.10 8.42 13.54
C ILE A 55 7.17 8.88 14.67
N GLN A 56 5.95 9.28 14.30
CA GLN A 56 4.88 9.50 15.25
C GLN A 56 4.69 8.13 15.92
N SER A 57 5.17 8.03 17.15
CA SER A 57 4.90 6.91 18.04
C SER A 57 3.43 6.58 17.88
N ALA A 58 3.13 5.41 17.29
CA ALA A 58 1.76 5.06 16.94
C ALA A 58 0.85 5.39 18.13
N PRO A 59 -0.30 6.05 17.92
CA PRO A 59 -1.16 6.46 19.02
C PRO A 59 -1.45 5.25 19.90
N LYS A 60 -1.37 5.45 21.23
CA LYS A 60 -1.54 4.34 22.19
C LYS A 60 -2.82 3.57 21.84
N PRO A 61 -2.78 2.23 21.78
CA PRO A 61 -3.92 1.44 21.33
C PRO A 61 -5.13 1.71 22.24
N ARG A 62 -6.27 2.06 21.63
CA ARG A 62 -7.50 2.45 22.34
C ARG A 62 -8.32 1.24 22.84
N TRP A 63 -7.71 0.07 22.96
CA TRP A 63 -8.42 -1.19 23.31
C TRP A 63 -9.06 -1.16 24.70
N ARG A 64 -8.58 -0.27 25.59
CA ARG A 64 -9.12 -0.08 26.94
C ARG A 64 -10.17 1.04 27.05
N SER A 65 -10.55 1.68 25.93
CA SER A 65 -11.62 2.69 25.96
C SER A 65 -12.95 2.05 26.40
N THR A 66 -13.85 2.86 26.97
CA THR A 66 -15.21 2.42 27.32
C THR A 66 -15.99 1.97 26.09
N GLU A 67 -15.85 2.69 24.98
CA GLU A 67 -16.41 2.32 23.68
C GLU A 67 -15.94 0.92 23.23
N PHE A 68 -14.65 0.64 23.32
CA PHE A 68 -14.12 -0.66 22.87
C PHE A 68 -14.49 -1.80 23.82
N ARG A 69 -14.60 -1.52 25.13
CA ARG A 69 -15.18 -2.46 26.11
C ARG A 69 -16.64 -2.77 25.82
N LEU A 70 -17.44 -1.79 25.39
CA LEU A 70 -18.81 -2.01 24.92
C LEU A 70 -18.81 -2.94 23.69
N TYR A 71 -17.95 -2.69 22.70
CA TYR A 71 -17.84 -3.57 21.53
C TYR A 71 -17.46 -5.00 21.90
N TYR A 72 -16.54 -5.19 22.85
CA TYR A 72 -16.23 -6.52 23.36
C TYR A 72 -17.43 -7.19 24.04
N ALA A 73 -18.19 -6.45 24.85
CA ALA A 73 -19.39 -6.98 25.50
C ALA A 73 -20.47 -7.37 24.47
N VAL A 74 -20.72 -6.50 23.49
CA VAL A 74 -21.63 -6.78 22.36
C VAL A 74 -21.15 -8.01 21.59
N PHE A 75 -19.87 -8.11 21.26
CA PHE A 75 -19.31 -9.26 20.56
C PHE A 75 -19.49 -10.56 21.37
N ALA A 76 -19.16 -10.53 22.66
CA ALA A 76 -19.27 -11.67 23.57
C ALA A 76 -20.72 -12.14 23.80
N LEU A 77 -21.71 -11.25 23.65
CA LEU A 77 -23.13 -11.60 23.72
C LEU A 77 -23.69 -12.03 22.37
N VAL A 78 -23.48 -11.22 21.34
CA VAL A 78 -24.10 -11.36 20.02
C VAL A 78 -23.53 -12.56 19.28
N VAL A 79 -22.22 -12.76 19.25
CA VAL A 79 -21.63 -13.87 18.47
C VAL A 79 -22.07 -15.24 18.98
N PRO A 80 -22.02 -15.54 20.30
CA PRO A 80 -22.60 -16.79 20.82
C PRO A 80 -24.11 -16.87 20.62
N ALA A 81 -24.85 -15.76 20.69
CA ALA A 81 -26.28 -15.75 20.39
C ALA A 81 -26.56 -16.09 18.92
N MET A 82 -25.77 -15.56 17.96
CA MET A 82 -25.87 -15.89 16.53
C MET A 82 -25.63 -17.38 16.30
N VAL A 83 -24.59 -17.95 16.91
CA VAL A 83 -24.31 -19.40 16.85
C VAL A 83 -25.49 -20.19 17.42
N ARG A 84 -25.97 -19.80 18.61
CA ARG A 84 -27.10 -20.49 19.26
C ARG A 84 -28.38 -20.42 18.42
N VAL A 85 -28.69 -19.27 17.81
CA VAL A 85 -29.85 -19.12 16.93
C VAL A 85 -29.71 -19.98 15.68
N ALA A 86 -28.53 -20.01 15.05
CA ALA A 86 -28.25 -20.88 13.91
C ALA A 86 -28.41 -22.36 14.28
N CYS A 87 -27.83 -22.81 15.39
CA CYS A 87 -27.96 -24.18 15.89
C CYS A 87 -29.40 -24.56 16.24
N ARG A 88 -30.16 -23.62 16.82
CA ARG A 88 -31.59 -23.83 17.08
C ARG A 88 -32.38 -23.92 15.79
N ALA A 89 -32.12 -23.06 14.81
CA ALA A 89 -32.82 -23.09 13.52
C ALA A 89 -32.56 -24.40 12.76
N THR A 90 -31.36 -24.95 12.80
CA THR A 90 -31.04 -26.26 12.19
C THR A 90 -31.44 -27.47 13.03
N SER A 91 -32.09 -27.27 14.18
CA SER A 91 -32.57 -28.37 15.02
C SER A 91 -33.80 -29.05 14.38
N PRO A 92 -33.89 -30.40 14.43
CA PRO A 92 -35.07 -31.13 13.96
C PRO A 92 -36.34 -30.82 14.77
N THR A 93 -36.20 -30.22 15.95
CA THR A 93 -37.32 -29.85 16.83
C THR A 93 -38.10 -28.62 16.36
N THR A 94 -37.55 -27.83 15.43
CA THR A 94 -38.15 -26.58 14.98
C THR A 94 -39.19 -26.80 13.88
N ARG A 95 -40.32 -26.08 13.90
CA ARG A 95 -41.38 -26.18 12.88
C ARG A 95 -40.87 -25.90 11.46
N GLN A 96 -39.91 -25.00 11.34
CA GLN A 96 -39.32 -24.58 10.07
C GLN A 96 -38.37 -25.64 9.49
N TYR A 97 -37.91 -26.63 10.29
CA TYR A 97 -36.96 -27.65 9.86
C TYR A 97 -37.45 -28.46 8.67
N ALA A 98 -38.76 -28.71 8.56
CA ALA A 98 -39.34 -29.41 7.42
C ALA A 98 -39.03 -28.73 6.07
N LYS A 99 -38.81 -27.41 6.04
CA LYS A 99 -38.56 -26.65 4.81
C LYS A 99 -37.13 -26.83 4.27
N TYR A 100 -36.13 -26.96 5.14
CA TYR A 100 -34.71 -26.99 4.76
C TYR A 100 -33.97 -28.25 5.21
N GLY A 101 -34.57 -29.09 6.06
CA GLY A 101 -34.04 -30.36 6.53
C GLY A 101 -33.46 -31.25 5.43
N PRO A 102 -34.14 -31.43 4.26
CA PRO A 102 -33.60 -32.22 3.16
C PRO A 102 -32.37 -31.62 2.45
N ARG A 103 -32.11 -30.31 2.62
CA ARG A 103 -30.97 -29.60 2.01
C ARG A 103 -29.73 -29.58 2.92
N LEU A 104 -29.90 -29.95 4.18
CA LEU A 104 -28.82 -30.05 5.14
C LEU A 104 -28.14 -31.43 4.99
N SER A 105 -26.82 -31.43 4.99
CA SER A 105 -26.02 -32.66 5.02
C SER A 105 -25.35 -32.81 6.38
N ASP A 106 -24.88 -34.01 6.69
CA ASP A 106 -24.10 -34.23 7.91
C ASP A 106 -22.77 -33.49 7.81
N GLY A 107 -22.44 -32.72 8.86
CA GLY A 107 -21.23 -31.92 8.94
C GLY A 107 -20.17 -32.57 9.83
N TRP A 108 -18.96 -32.01 9.77
CA TRP A 108 -17.81 -32.49 10.55
C TRP A 108 -17.78 -31.95 11.99
N LEU A 109 -18.57 -30.92 12.31
CA LEU A 109 -18.54 -30.22 13.60
C LEU A 109 -19.59 -30.81 14.55
N PHE A 110 -19.15 -31.57 15.55
CA PHE A 110 -20.00 -32.12 16.63
C PHE A 110 -21.27 -32.86 16.15
N GLY A 111 -21.23 -33.48 14.97
CA GLY A 111 -22.37 -34.18 14.37
C GLY A 111 -23.52 -33.26 13.94
N TRP A 112 -23.29 -31.94 13.85
CA TRP A 112 -24.30 -31.00 13.39
C TRP A 112 -24.50 -31.08 11.90
N ARG A 113 -25.77 -30.94 11.49
CA ARG A 113 -26.13 -30.81 10.08
C ARG A 113 -25.85 -29.40 9.57
N VAL A 114 -25.29 -29.31 8.37
CA VAL A 114 -24.79 -28.07 7.78
C VAL A 114 -25.37 -27.88 6.40
N ASP A 115 -25.60 -26.62 6.04
CA ASP A 115 -26.00 -26.26 4.69
C ASP A 115 -24.82 -26.36 3.71
N VAL A 116 -25.02 -27.12 2.63
CA VAL A 116 -24.06 -27.40 1.56
C VAL A 116 -24.57 -26.98 0.18
N THR A 117 -25.64 -26.17 0.14
CA THR A 117 -26.20 -25.64 -1.10
C THR A 117 -25.24 -24.66 -1.79
N ASP A 118 -24.50 -23.87 -1.02
CA ASP A 118 -23.51 -22.93 -1.53
C ASP A 118 -22.18 -23.64 -1.91
N PRO A 119 -21.79 -23.66 -3.20
CA PRO A 119 -20.57 -24.33 -3.63
C PRO A 119 -19.28 -23.71 -3.07
N GLN A 120 -19.24 -22.39 -2.84
CA GLN A 120 -18.06 -21.68 -2.34
C GLN A 120 -17.81 -22.05 -0.88
N TYR A 121 -18.85 -21.96 -0.04
CA TYR A 121 -18.74 -22.33 1.37
C TYR A 121 -18.55 -23.83 1.57
N ARG A 122 -19.19 -24.66 0.74
CA ARG A 122 -19.01 -26.12 0.76
C ARG A 122 -17.56 -26.51 0.51
N LEU A 123 -16.94 -25.97 -0.55
CA LEU A 123 -15.57 -26.31 -0.92
C LEU A 123 -14.56 -25.89 0.15
N PHE A 124 -14.73 -24.70 0.74
CA PHE A 124 -13.90 -24.27 1.86
C PHE A 124 -14.03 -25.21 3.07
N ARG A 125 -15.26 -25.53 3.49
CA ARG A 125 -15.52 -26.37 4.67
C ARG A 125 -15.03 -27.80 4.49
N SER A 126 -15.28 -28.40 3.32
CA SER A 126 -14.87 -29.78 3.04
C SER A 126 -13.35 -29.95 3.01
N HIS A 127 -12.60 -28.88 2.69
CA HIS A 127 -11.14 -28.89 2.64
C HIS A 127 -10.49 -28.17 3.83
N LEU A 128 -11.24 -27.83 4.88
CA LEU A 128 -10.73 -27.06 6.01
C LEU A 128 -9.52 -27.74 6.68
N GLY A 129 -9.58 -29.07 6.87
CA GLY A 129 -8.47 -29.83 7.43
C GLY A 129 -7.20 -29.75 6.58
N LEU A 130 -7.34 -29.81 5.25
CA LEU A 130 -6.23 -29.66 4.31
C LEU A 130 -5.65 -28.24 4.33
N LEU A 131 -6.51 -27.21 4.43
CA LEU A 131 -6.06 -25.81 4.56
C LEU A 131 -5.32 -25.56 5.88
N VAL A 132 -5.80 -26.13 6.98
CA VAL A 132 -5.11 -26.07 8.28
C VAL A 132 -3.77 -26.79 8.22
N LEU A 133 -3.73 -27.99 7.65
CA LEU A 133 -2.49 -28.73 7.45
C LEU A 133 -1.49 -27.93 6.60
N LEU A 134 -1.93 -27.34 5.49
CA LEU A 134 -1.11 -26.49 4.64
C LEU A 134 -0.56 -25.27 5.40
N ALA A 135 -1.38 -24.63 6.24
CA ALA A 135 -0.96 -23.51 7.08
C ALA A 135 0.10 -23.93 8.12
N LEU A 136 -0.07 -25.10 8.75
CA LEU A 136 0.91 -25.66 9.68
C LEU A 136 2.22 -26.06 8.99
N VAL A 137 2.15 -26.63 7.80
CA VAL A 137 3.32 -26.93 6.96
C VAL A 137 4.04 -25.64 6.58
N HIS A 138 3.32 -24.61 6.13
CA HIS A 138 3.89 -23.31 5.83
C HIS A 138 4.62 -22.71 7.04
N LEU A 139 3.97 -22.72 8.21
CA LEU A 139 4.56 -22.19 9.44
C LEU A 139 5.83 -22.97 9.82
N SER A 140 5.75 -24.31 9.80
CA SER A 140 6.88 -25.19 10.09
C SER A 140 8.06 -24.93 9.14
N LEU A 141 7.84 -24.87 7.83
CA LEU A 141 8.86 -24.53 6.84
C LEU A 141 9.42 -23.11 7.03
N SER A 142 8.57 -22.16 7.41
CA SER A 142 8.99 -20.79 7.69
C SER A 142 9.92 -20.73 8.90
N HIS A 143 9.62 -21.47 9.97
CA HIS A 143 10.49 -21.59 11.13
C HIS A 143 11.77 -22.34 10.80
N LEU A 144 11.68 -23.45 10.08
CA LEU A 144 12.82 -24.26 9.69
C LEU A 144 13.78 -23.50 8.77
N SER A 145 13.28 -22.76 7.78
CA SER A 145 14.12 -21.94 6.90
C SER A 145 14.93 -20.90 7.68
N ARG A 146 14.36 -20.31 8.75
CA ARG A 146 15.09 -19.38 9.63
C ARG A 146 16.12 -20.08 10.52
N ALA A 147 15.84 -21.32 10.93
CA ALA A 147 16.76 -22.12 11.75
C ALA A 147 17.95 -22.65 10.93
N LEU A 148 17.71 -23.05 9.68
CA LEU A 148 18.70 -23.70 8.81
C LEU A 148 19.52 -22.73 7.96
N LEU A 149 19.02 -21.53 7.64
CA LEU A 149 19.79 -20.55 6.89
C LEU A 149 21.06 -20.16 7.68
N PRO A 150 22.27 -20.47 7.18
CA PRO A 150 23.51 -20.18 7.88
C PRO A 150 23.54 -18.70 8.25
N ARG A 151 23.77 -18.40 9.53
CA ARG A 151 24.18 -17.05 9.93
C ARG A 151 25.54 -16.86 9.28
N PRO A 152 25.71 -15.95 8.30
CA PRO A 152 27.05 -15.63 7.85
C PRO A 152 27.71 -14.97 9.07
N SER A 153 28.52 -15.74 9.80
CA SER A 153 29.54 -15.20 10.67
C SER A 153 30.48 -14.48 9.71
N THR A 154 30.25 -13.19 9.52
CA THR A 154 31.26 -12.32 8.98
C THR A 154 32.37 -12.34 10.03
N HIS A 155 33.29 -13.31 9.90
CA HIS A 155 34.54 -13.32 10.62
C HIS A 155 35.32 -12.11 10.12
N ALA A 156 35.02 -10.94 10.68
CA ALA A 156 36.04 -9.92 10.80
C ALA A 156 37.05 -10.51 11.80
N PRO A 157 38.33 -10.67 11.45
CA PRO A 157 39.37 -10.97 12.43
C PRO A 157 39.54 -9.71 13.28
N SER A 158 38.73 -9.57 14.33
CA SER A 158 38.91 -8.50 15.32
C SER A 158 39.72 -9.04 16.47
N SER A 159 40.99 -8.63 16.50
CA SER A 159 41.81 -8.56 17.69
C SER A 159 41.03 -7.98 18.88
N LEU A 160 41.16 -8.64 20.03
CA LEU A 160 40.87 -8.17 21.39
C LEU A 160 39.62 -7.27 21.56
N SER A 161 38.42 -7.86 21.52
CA SER A 161 37.32 -7.39 22.40
C SER A 161 36.20 -8.43 22.47
N PRO A 162 35.75 -8.86 23.66
CA PRO A 162 34.60 -9.74 23.81
C PRO A 162 33.31 -8.93 23.60
N SER A 163 32.92 -8.74 22.33
CA SER A 163 31.66 -8.08 21.99
C SER A 163 30.48 -9.05 22.16
N PRO A 164 29.36 -8.63 22.80
CA PRO A 164 28.18 -9.47 22.96
C PRO A 164 27.59 -9.82 21.59
N SER A 165 27.26 -11.10 21.42
CA SER A 165 26.71 -11.77 20.23
C SER A 165 26.04 -10.86 19.16
N PRO A 166 26.38 -11.01 17.87
CA PRO A 166 25.77 -10.21 16.80
C PRO A 166 24.29 -10.57 16.62
N SER A 167 23.39 -9.72 17.14
CA SER A 167 21.97 -9.82 16.82
C SER A 167 21.74 -9.51 15.33
N PRO A 168 20.87 -10.26 14.63
CA PRO A 168 20.63 -10.03 13.21
C PRO A 168 19.96 -8.67 12.97
N SER A 169 20.51 -7.89 12.03
CA SER A 169 19.91 -6.61 11.65
C SER A 169 18.46 -6.79 11.14
N PRO A 170 17.54 -5.85 11.45
CA PRO A 170 16.12 -5.99 11.11
C PRO A 170 15.89 -6.10 9.59
N SER A 171 16.73 -5.47 8.77
CA SER A 171 16.67 -5.56 7.31
C SER A 171 16.95 -6.96 6.78
N ARG A 172 17.91 -7.68 7.37
CA ARG A 172 18.23 -9.07 6.99
C ARG A 172 17.07 -10.02 7.29
N ILE A 173 16.41 -9.84 8.44
CA ILE A 173 15.25 -10.65 8.83
C ILE A 173 14.09 -10.43 7.86
N ARG A 174 13.81 -9.18 7.47
CA ARG A 174 12.78 -8.87 6.47
C ARG A 174 13.12 -9.51 5.12
N ALA A 175 14.38 -9.43 4.69
CA ALA A 175 14.81 -10.01 3.41
C ALA A 175 14.71 -11.54 3.39
N SER A 176 15.09 -12.25 4.46
CA SER A 176 14.97 -13.71 4.52
C SER A 176 13.51 -14.15 4.51
N ARG A 177 12.64 -13.46 5.26
CA ARG A 177 11.18 -13.68 5.24
C ARG A 177 10.61 -13.46 3.84
N ALA A 178 10.98 -12.36 3.18
CA ALA A 178 10.51 -12.06 1.84
C ALA A 178 10.93 -13.12 0.81
N ARG A 179 12.19 -13.60 0.87
CA ARG A 179 12.67 -14.68 -0.01
C ARG A 179 11.92 -15.99 0.22
N PHE A 180 11.74 -16.38 1.49
CA PHE A 180 10.96 -17.57 1.84
C PHE A 180 9.52 -17.45 1.33
N SER A 181 8.85 -16.34 1.62
CA SER A 181 7.48 -16.10 1.18
C SER A 181 7.38 -16.13 -0.34
N ALA A 182 8.30 -15.49 -1.07
CA ALA A 182 8.31 -15.52 -2.54
C ALA A 182 8.49 -16.94 -3.09
N ALA A 183 9.44 -17.72 -2.56
CA ALA A 183 9.68 -19.10 -2.98
C ALA A 183 8.48 -20.00 -2.69
N PHE A 184 7.93 -19.92 -1.47
CA PHE A 184 6.74 -20.69 -1.09
C PHE A 184 5.52 -20.30 -1.93
N SER A 185 5.32 -19.00 -2.17
CA SER A 185 4.23 -18.51 -3.02
C SER A 185 4.37 -19.01 -4.46
N LEU A 186 5.58 -19.09 -5.02
CA LEU A 186 5.78 -19.68 -6.35
C LEU A 186 5.37 -21.16 -6.37
N VAL A 187 5.78 -21.95 -5.38
CA VAL A 187 5.37 -23.37 -5.28
C VAL A 187 3.85 -23.49 -5.16
N LEU A 188 3.24 -22.69 -4.28
CA LEU A 188 1.79 -22.74 -4.07
C LEU A 188 1.02 -22.30 -5.31
N LEU A 189 1.43 -21.22 -5.97
CA LEU A 189 0.78 -20.73 -7.19
C LEU A 189 0.98 -21.69 -8.37
N SER A 190 2.12 -22.37 -8.47
CA SER A 190 2.32 -23.46 -9.45
C SER A 190 1.31 -24.58 -9.23
N ALA A 191 1.12 -25.04 -7.99
CA ALA A 191 0.13 -26.08 -7.69
C ALA A 191 -1.31 -25.60 -7.94
N LEU A 192 -1.59 -24.33 -7.63
CA LEU A 192 -2.94 -23.77 -7.73
C LEU A 192 -3.34 -23.42 -9.16
N HIS A 193 -2.44 -22.84 -9.95
CA HIS A 193 -2.76 -22.30 -11.28
C HIS A 193 -2.01 -22.98 -12.43
N GLY A 194 -1.15 -23.95 -12.13
CA GLY A 194 -0.43 -24.73 -13.13
C GLY A 194 0.38 -23.86 -14.09
N SER A 195 0.19 -24.09 -15.39
CA SER A 195 0.84 -23.34 -16.48
C SER A 195 0.45 -21.87 -16.54
N SER A 196 -0.73 -21.51 -15.99
CA SER A 196 -1.18 -20.11 -15.94
C SER A 196 -0.33 -19.24 -15.01
N LEU A 197 0.53 -19.85 -14.17
CA LEU A 197 1.54 -19.11 -13.42
C LEU A 197 2.42 -18.25 -14.34
N LEU A 198 2.77 -18.73 -15.54
CA LEU A 198 3.60 -17.96 -16.47
C LEU A 198 2.92 -16.65 -16.87
N LYS A 199 1.61 -16.69 -17.13
CA LYS A 199 0.79 -15.50 -17.46
C LYS A 199 0.79 -14.52 -16.28
N LEU A 200 0.56 -15.02 -15.07
CA LEU A 200 0.58 -14.22 -13.84
C LEU A 200 1.93 -13.55 -13.60
N LEU A 201 3.04 -14.27 -13.83
CA LEU A 201 4.39 -13.72 -13.70
C LEU A 201 4.68 -12.66 -14.74
N VAL A 202 4.20 -12.82 -15.98
CA VAL A 202 4.32 -11.79 -17.03
C VAL A 202 3.56 -10.53 -16.63
N VAL A 203 2.29 -10.65 -16.22
CA VAL A 203 1.49 -9.49 -15.80
C VAL A 203 2.10 -8.81 -14.57
N LEU A 204 2.55 -9.57 -13.58
CA LEU A 204 3.24 -9.04 -12.40
C LEU A 204 4.55 -8.31 -12.77
N ALA A 205 5.35 -8.90 -13.66
CA ALA A 205 6.61 -8.31 -14.11
C ALA A 205 6.36 -7.01 -14.88
N LEU A 206 5.38 -6.97 -15.78
CA LEU A 206 4.98 -5.76 -16.50
C LEU A 206 4.49 -4.67 -15.53
N ASN A 207 3.61 -5.02 -14.59
CA ASN A 207 3.14 -4.08 -13.57
C ASN A 207 4.29 -3.51 -12.74
N TYR A 208 5.24 -4.36 -12.32
CA TYR A 208 6.43 -3.92 -11.59
C TYR A 208 7.34 -3.02 -12.44
N ARG A 209 7.46 -3.30 -13.74
CA ARG A 209 8.23 -2.43 -14.66
C ARG A 209 7.61 -1.05 -14.79
N ILE A 210 6.28 -0.95 -14.76
CA ILE A 210 5.54 0.32 -14.71
C ILE A 210 5.84 1.04 -13.39
N ALA A 211 5.80 0.36 -12.24
CA ALA A 211 6.16 0.97 -10.96
C ALA A 211 7.55 1.61 -11.00
N LEU A 212 8.54 0.91 -11.55
CA LEU A 212 9.90 1.42 -11.69
C LEU A 212 10.05 2.59 -12.69
N LEU A 213 8.99 3.03 -13.35
CA LEU A 213 8.97 4.30 -14.10
C LEU A 213 8.83 5.51 -13.17
N ALA A 214 8.35 5.30 -11.95
CA ALA A 214 8.24 6.34 -10.93
C ALA A 214 9.58 6.70 -10.26
N SER A 215 10.60 5.85 -10.40
CA SER A 215 11.89 6.07 -9.74
C SER A 215 12.56 7.33 -10.31
N PRO A 216 13.00 8.28 -9.47
CA PRO A 216 13.75 9.43 -9.95
C PRO A 216 15.08 8.95 -10.57
N PRO A 217 15.57 9.61 -11.63
CA PRO A 217 16.94 9.41 -12.08
C PRO A 217 17.88 9.72 -10.92
N SER A 218 18.82 8.81 -10.63
CA SER A 218 19.76 8.99 -9.53
C SER A 218 20.53 10.30 -9.74
N PRO A 219 20.55 11.24 -8.78
CA PRO A 219 21.42 12.40 -8.87
C PRO A 219 22.85 11.87 -8.90
N SER A 220 23.53 12.07 -10.02
CA SER A 220 24.95 11.77 -10.14
C SER A 220 25.72 12.78 -9.31
N HIS A 221 25.83 12.55 -8.01
CA HIS A 221 26.87 13.20 -7.22
C HIS A 221 28.18 12.54 -7.65
N SER A 222 28.95 13.25 -8.47
CA SER A 222 30.29 12.89 -8.90
C SER A 222 31.17 12.65 -7.66
N LEU A 223 31.40 11.38 -7.33
CA LEU A 223 32.54 10.94 -6.54
C LEU A 223 33.45 10.12 -7.47
N PRO A 224 34.73 10.51 -7.64
CA PRO A 224 35.66 9.75 -8.47
C PRO A 224 36.07 8.49 -7.73
N GLY A 225 35.77 7.32 -8.32
CA GLY A 225 36.48 6.08 -8.02
C GLY A 225 35.90 5.19 -6.91
N ARG A 226 34.74 4.56 -7.15
CA ARG A 226 34.58 3.10 -6.94
C ARG A 226 33.24 2.61 -7.44
N ALA A 227 33.29 1.61 -8.31
CA ALA A 227 32.18 1.00 -9.00
C ALA A 227 31.04 0.54 -8.09
N ARG A 228 29.79 0.75 -8.51
CA ARG A 228 28.77 -0.29 -8.40
C ARG A 228 27.74 -0.23 -9.52
N ALA A 229 27.78 -1.28 -10.33
CA ALA A 229 26.93 -1.54 -11.47
C ALA A 229 25.43 -1.60 -11.12
N ARG A 230 24.66 -0.63 -11.64
CA ARG A 230 23.47 -0.85 -12.47
C ARG A 230 22.96 0.50 -12.93
N GLY A 231 23.58 1.02 -13.99
CA GLY A 231 23.04 2.14 -14.74
C GLY A 231 21.66 1.76 -15.27
N ARG A 232 20.62 2.42 -14.76
CA ARG A 232 19.30 2.41 -15.36
C ARG A 232 19.13 3.76 -16.01
N ALA A 233 19.21 3.77 -17.34
CA ALA A 233 19.25 4.95 -18.18
C ALA A 233 18.15 5.98 -17.84
N PRO A 234 18.42 7.29 -18.01
CA PRO A 234 17.37 8.30 -18.01
C PRO A 234 16.44 8.01 -19.19
N ARG A 235 15.16 7.73 -18.90
CA ARG A 235 14.14 7.54 -19.93
C ARG A 235 13.76 8.90 -20.51
N GLY A 236 14.47 9.35 -21.55
CA GLY A 236 14.29 10.66 -22.19
C GLY A 236 12.89 10.94 -22.79
N TRP A 237 12.00 9.95 -22.85
CA TRP A 237 10.62 10.13 -23.35
C TRP A 237 9.54 9.99 -22.26
N TRP A 238 9.86 9.54 -21.05
CA TRP A 238 8.85 9.26 -20.01
C TRP A 238 8.78 10.36 -18.96
N ARG A 239 7.58 10.94 -18.76
CA ARG A 239 7.31 11.81 -17.62
C ARG A 239 6.85 10.98 -16.43
N ARG A 240 7.54 11.15 -15.29
CA ARG A 240 7.26 10.44 -14.04
C ARG A 240 5.81 10.54 -13.58
N GLU A 241 5.20 11.70 -13.77
CA GLU A 241 3.77 12.00 -13.50
C GLU A 241 2.79 11.10 -14.25
N TRP A 242 3.24 10.46 -15.34
CA TRP A 242 2.40 9.55 -16.12
C TRP A 242 2.27 8.15 -15.49
N THR A 243 3.07 7.85 -14.47
CA THR A 243 3.12 6.51 -13.86
C THR A 243 1.80 6.06 -13.21
N PRO A 244 1.04 6.90 -12.48
CA PRO A 244 -0.30 6.56 -12.00
C PRO A 244 -1.28 6.21 -13.12
N TYR A 245 -1.32 7.02 -14.19
CA TYR A 245 -2.20 6.79 -15.34
C TYR A 245 -1.83 5.49 -16.08
N ALA A 246 -0.54 5.24 -16.26
CA ALA A 246 -0.04 4.01 -16.86
C ALA A 246 -0.39 2.77 -16.02
N THR A 247 -0.30 2.89 -14.69
CA THR A 247 -0.67 1.84 -13.74
C THR A 247 -2.15 1.48 -13.89
N TRP A 248 -3.04 2.48 -13.85
CA TRP A 248 -4.48 2.25 -14.02
C TRP A 248 -4.82 1.73 -15.41
N GLY A 249 -4.30 2.37 -16.47
CA GLY A 249 -4.54 1.97 -17.85
C GLY A 249 -4.13 0.52 -18.11
N PHE A 250 -2.94 0.12 -17.65
CA PHE A 250 -2.48 -1.26 -17.78
C PHE A 250 -3.37 -2.26 -17.00
N ASN A 251 -3.67 -1.99 -15.73
CA ASN A 251 -4.45 -2.93 -14.91
C ASN A 251 -5.90 -3.08 -15.41
N VAL A 252 -6.52 -1.98 -15.87
CA VAL A 252 -7.85 -2.00 -16.49
C VAL A 252 -7.82 -2.72 -17.83
N ALA A 253 -6.82 -2.47 -18.68
CA ALA A 253 -6.67 -3.18 -19.95
C ALA A 253 -6.51 -4.69 -19.75
N VAL A 254 -5.71 -5.13 -18.76
CA VAL A 254 -5.58 -6.54 -18.40
C VAL A 254 -6.91 -7.11 -17.88
N LEU A 255 -7.68 -6.36 -17.09
CA LEU A 255 -9.00 -6.81 -16.64
C LEU A 255 -9.94 -7.06 -17.82
N PHE A 256 -10.03 -6.14 -18.78
CA PHE A 256 -10.86 -6.33 -19.97
C PHE A 256 -10.33 -7.47 -20.85
N ALA A 257 -9.02 -7.56 -21.05
CA ALA A 257 -8.43 -8.63 -21.84
C ALA A 257 -8.64 -10.01 -21.19
N ASN A 258 -8.64 -10.09 -19.86
CA ASN A 258 -8.97 -11.32 -19.13
C ASN A 258 -10.43 -11.76 -19.34
N GLU A 259 -11.37 -10.80 -19.35
CA GLU A 259 -12.79 -11.07 -19.58
C GLU A 259 -13.05 -11.46 -21.04
N LEU A 260 -12.46 -10.73 -22.00
CA LEU A 260 -12.65 -10.97 -23.43
C LEU A 260 -11.97 -12.25 -23.94
N CYS A 261 -10.89 -12.69 -23.30
CA CYS A 261 -10.09 -13.84 -23.73
C CYS A 261 -10.16 -15.04 -22.77
N GLU A 262 -11.06 -15.03 -21.79
CA GLU A 262 -11.29 -16.11 -20.79
C GLU A 262 -9.99 -16.68 -20.17
N GLY A 263 -9.02 -15.82 -19.87
CA GLY A 263 -7.75 -16.23 -19.26
C GLY A 263 -6.66 -16.77 -20.20
N TYR A 264 -6.75 -16.44 -21.50
CA TYR A 264 -5.75 -16.66 -22.58
C TYR A 264 -5.36 -18.12 -22.78
N ARG A 265 -5.94 -18.83 -23.76
CA ARG A 265 -5.52 -20.21 -24.07
C ARG A 265 -4.15 -20.21 -24.77
N PHE A 266 -3.21 -21.04 -24.34
CA PHE A 266 -1.89 -21.12 -24.95
C PHE A 266 -1.95 -21.69 -26.38
N ALA A 267 -2.87 -22.61 -26.64
CA ALA A 267 -3.13 -23.15 -27.98
C ALA A 267 -3.55 -22.07 -29.00
N ALA A 268 -4.22 -21.01 -28.54
CA ALA A 268 -4.62 -19.89 -29.40
C ALA A 268 -3.45 -18.95 -29.75
N LEU A 269 -2.39 -18.94 -28.94
CA LEU A 269 -1.18 -18.16 -29.23
C LEU A 269 -0.27 -18.88 -30.23
N HIS A 270 -0.05 -20.18 -30.04
CA HIS A 270 0.69 -21.01 -30.99
C HIS A 270 0.41 -22.50 -30.75
N PRO A 271 0.21 -23.32 -31.80
CA PRO A 271 -0.10 -24.75 -31.65
C PRO A 271 0.92 -25.55 -30.83
N SER A 272 2.22 -25.19 -30.87
CA SER A 272 3.25 -25.88 -30.09
C SER A 272 3.18 -25.64 -28.57
N LEU A 273 2.39 -24.67 -28.10
CA LEU A 273 2.16 -24.44 -26.67
C LEU A 273 0.86 -25.08 -26.17
N ALA A 274 0.14 -25.84 -27.00
CA ALA A 274 -1.12 -26.47 -26.61
C ALA A 274 -0.96 -27.42 -25.41
N TRP A 275 0.19 -28.11 -25.28
CA TRP A 275 0.47 -28.99 -24.14
C TRP A 275 0.50 -28.25 -22.79
N LEU A 276 0.76 -26.93 -22.78
CA LEU A 276 0.71 -26.12 -21.56
C LEU A 276 -0.73 -25.95 -21.05
N ASP A 277 -1.73 -26.00 -21.93
CA ASP A 277 -3.14 -25.90 -21.53
C ASP A 277 -3.63 -27.17 -20.80
N GLU A 278 -2.92 -28.31 -20.92
CA GLU A 278 -3.24 -29.55 -20.19
C GLU A 278 -2.92 -29.46 -18.70
N TYR A 279 -1.95 -28.63 -18.32
CA TYR A 279 -1.53 -28.45 -16.92
C TYR A 279 -2.23 -27.25 -16.24
N GLY A 280 -3.53 -27.39 -15.96
CA GLY A 280 -4.37 -26.31 -15.41
C GLY A 280 -4.20 -26.00 -13.90
N GLY A 281 -3.61 -26.91 -13.12
CA GLY A 281 -3.57 -26.80 -11.66
C GLY A 281 -4.95 -27.03 -10.99
N LEU A 282 -5.03 -26.81 -9.68
CA LEU A 282 -6.25 -27.04 -8.89
C LEU A 282 -7.36 -25.99 -9.15
N LEU A 283 -6.99 -24.75 -9.47
CA LEU A 283 -7.85 -23.62 -9.80
C LEU A 283 -7.37 -22.99 -11.13
N PRO A 284 -7.70 -23.61 -12.27
CA PRO A 284 -7.24 -23.15 -13.59
C PRO A 284 -7.77 -21.76 -13.98
N ARG A 285 -8.91 -21.36 -13.41
CA ARG A 285 -9.57 -20.08 -13.69
C ARG A 285 -8.98 -18.92 -12.88
N TRP A 286 -7.70 -18.65 -13.08
CA TRP A 286 -6.96 -17.57 -12.39
C TRP A 286 -7.55 -16.17 -12.65
N HIS A 287 -8.11 -15.94 -13.84
CA HIS A 287 -8.65 -14.66 -14.30
C HIS A 287 -9.92 -14.20 -13.55
N VAL A 288 -10.70 -15.12 -12.95
CA VAL A 288 -11.98 -14.81 -12.28
C VAL A 288 -11.77 -13.94 -11.03
N SER A 289 -10.70 -14.19 -10.27
CA SER A 289 -10.37 -13.42 -9.06
C SER A 289 -9.31 -12.34 -9.30
N TRP A 290 -9.05 -12.03 -10.57
CA TRP A 290 -8.04 -11.04 -10.95
C TRP A 290 -8.36 -9.63 -10.44
N ASN A 291 -9.64 -9.28 -10.36
CA ASN A 291 -10.12 -7.99 -9.83
C ASN A 291 -9.54 -7.62 -8.45
N ILE A 292 -9.40 -8.58 -7.53
CA ILE A 292 -8.78 -8.34 -6.22
C ILE A 292 -7.26 -8.21 -6.35
N SER A 293 -6.65 -8.99 -7.24
CA SER A 293 -5.20 -8.97 -7.46
C SER A 293 -4.74 -7.67 -8.09
N MET A 294 -5.45 -7.15 -9.10
CA MET A 294 -5.12 -5.87 -9.72
C MET A 294 -5.17 -4.71 -8.73
N LEU A 295 -6.11 -4.68 -7.78
CA LEU A 295 -6.18 -3.62 -6.78
C LEU A 295 -4.92 -3.59 -5.90
N ARG A 296 -4.35 -4.77 -5.59
CA ARG A 296 -3.07 -4.87 -4.87
C ARG A 296 -1.90 -4.37 -5.72
N LEU A 297 -1.90 -4.66 -7.02
CA LEU A 297 -0.89 -4.17 -7.95
C LEU A 297 -0.93 -2.64 -8.11
N VAL A 298 -2.13 -2.07 -8.22
CA VAL A 298 -2.34 -0.62 -8.25
C VAL A 298 -1.90 0.01 -6.93
N SER A 299 -2.30 -0.54 -5.79
CA SER A 299 -1.88 -0.05 -4.47
C SER A 299 -0.37 0.01 -4.34
N PHE A 300 0.32 -1.08 -4.71
CA PHE A 300 1.78 -1.14 -4.68
C PHE A 300 2.42 -0.07 -5.57
N ASN A 301 1.95 0.09 -6.81
CA ASN A 301 2.50 1.08 -7.73
C ASN A 301 2.29 2.52 -7.23
N MET A 302 1.13 2.81 -6.64
CA MET A 302 0.81 4.13 -6.09
C MET A 302 1.65 4.45 -4.85
N GLU A 303 1.77 3.50 -3.92
CA GLU A 303 2.65 3.63 -2.75
C GLU A 303 4.10 3.85 -3.17
N TYR A 304 4.59 3.08 -4.16
CA TYR A 304 5.93 3.25 -4.70
C TYR A 304 6.13 4.63 -5.34
N PHE A 305 5.15 5.09 -6.11
CA PHE A 305 5.18 6.43 -6.73
C PHE A 305 5.25 7.54 -5.68
N TRP A 306 4.43 7.49 -4.64
CA TRP A 306 4.44 8.47 -3.56
C TRP A 306 5.72 8.41 -2.72
N ALA A 307 6.24 7.23 -2.42
CA ALA A 307 7.53 7.09 -1.73
C ALA A 307 8.67 7.76 -2.53
N CYS A 308 8.69 7.57 -3.85
CA CYS A 308 9.63 8.27 -4.71
C CYS A 308 9.40 9.79 -4.75
N SER A 309 8.14 10.27 -4.65
CA SER A 309 7.83 11.70 -4.66
C SER A 309 8.30 12.36 -3.36
N ALA A 310 8.05 11.70 -2.23
CA ALA A 310 8.49 12.14 -0.92
C ALA A 310 10.02 12.22 -0.87
N ALA A 311 10.71 11.18 -1.37
CA ALA A 311 12.17 11.17 -1.42
C ALA A 311 12.74 12.30 -2.29
N ALA A 312 12.12 12.57 -3.45
CA ALA A 312 12.53 13.67 -4.32
C ALA A 312 12.30 15.05 -3.67
N ALA A 313 11.17 15.24 -2.98
CA ALA A 313 10.88 16.48 -2.25
C ALA A 313 11.88 16.71 -1.11
N SER A 314 12.21 15.67 -0.34
CA SER A 314 13.21 15.77 0.74
C SER A 314 14.63 16.05 0.25
N ALA A 315 14.97 15.63 -0.97
CA ALA A 315 16.28 15.92 -1.55
C ALA A 315 16.39 17.40 -1.94
N ALA A 316 15.33 17.98 -2.53
CA ALA A 316 15.30 19.38 -2.90
C ALA A 316 15.41 20.32 -1.67
N ASP A 317 14.74 19.99 -0.57
CA ASP A 317 14.78 20.76 0.68
C ASP A 317 16.19 20.79 1.31
N ASN A 318 16.92 19.66 1.25
CA ASN A 318 18.29 19.57 1.75
C ASN A 318 19.28 20.41 0.91
N ASP A 319 19.10 20.47 -0.41
CA ASP A 319 19.98 21.25 -1.29
C ASP A 319 19.77 22.77 -1.09
N GLU A 320 18.53 23.21 -0.85
CA GLU A 320 18.19 24.61 -0.59
C GLU A 320 18.72 25.09 0.78
N GLY A 321 18.63 24.25 1.81
CA GLY A 321 19.21 24.52 3.13
C GLY A 321 20.75 24.57 3.13
N ALA A 322 21.41 23.81 2.26
CA ALA A 322 22.86 23.84 2.11
C ALA A 322 23.36 25.10 1.36
N ALA A 323 22.58 25.62 0.41
CA ALA A 323 22.94 26.83 -0.33
C ALA A 323 22.69 28.13 0.45
N GLY A 324 21.75 28.13 1.41
CA GLY A 324 21.44 29.29 2.26
C GLY A 324 22.35 29.46 3.50
N GLY A 325 23.20 28.48 3.81
CA GLY A 325 24.02 28.47 5.03
C GLY A 325 25.42 29.08 4.92
N ASP A 326 25.81 29.61 3.75
CA ASP A 326 27.19 30.08 3.49
C ASP A 326 27.27 31.61 3.27
N GLY A 327 26.20 32.36 3.58
CA GLY A 327 26.04 33.76 3.20
C GLY A 327 25.89 34.81 4.31
N ASP A 328 25.41 34.46 5.51
CA ASP A 328 24.92 35.48 6.48
C ASP A 328 25.71 35.56 7.82
N ASP A 329 26.70 34.70 8.06
CA ASP A 329 27.42 34.66 9.35
C ASP A 329 28.57 35.67 9.49
N ALA A 330 28.80 36.54 8.50
CA ALA A 330 29.92 37.50 8.53
C ALA A 330 29.53 38.95 8.90
N GLU A 331 28.27 39.39 8.75
CA GLU A 331 27.88 40.78 9.03
C GLU A 331 27.07 40.99 10.32
N GLY A 332 26.50 39.93 10.91
CA GLY A 332 25.70 40.04 12.14
C GLY A 332 26.50 40.20 13.44
N GLY A 333 27.81 39.90 13.41
CA GLY A 333 28.67 39.92 14.61
C GLY A 333 29.19 41.30 15.01
N LEU A 334 29.33 42.24 14.07
CA LEU A 334 30.01 43.52 14.34
C LEU A 334 29.10 44.63 14.89
N LEU A 335 27.78 44.50 14.73
CA LEU A 335 26.81 45.51 15.19
C LEU A 335 26.28 45.25 16.61
N ARG A 336 26.61 44.12 17.23
CA ARG A 336 26.18 43.80 18.61
C ARG A 336 27.18 44.18 19.69
N GLU A 337 28.40 44.58 19.33
CA GLU A 337 29.47 44.88 20.28
C GLU A 337 29.61 46.38 20.63
N THR A 338 28.85 47.27 19.98
CA THR A 338 28.96 48.73 20.18
C THR A 338 27.86 49.35 21.05
N LEU A 339 26.96 48.56 21.64
CA LEU A 339 25.80 49.10 22.37
C LEU A 339 25.65 48.56 23.80
N ILE A 340 26.76 48.47 24.55
CA ILE A 340 26.73 48.38 26.02
C ILE A 340 27.87 49.22 26.59
N ARG A 341 27.61 50.50 26.88
CA ARG A 341 28.43 51.31 27.78
C ARG A 341 27.50 51.93 28.82
N PRO A 342 27.63 51.60 30.13
CA PRO A 342 26.81 52.18 31.16
C PRO A 342 27.27 53.62 31.46
N SER A 343 26.30 54.52 31.63
CA SER A 343 26.50 55.89 32.12
C SER A 343 26.60 55.84 33.64
N ASP A 344 27.73 56.25 34.19
CA ASP A 344 27.90 56.59 35.60
C ASP A 344 28.39 58.04 35.72
N LYS A 345 27.69 58.79 36.57
CA LYS A 345 27.83 60.19 37.03
C LYS A 345 27.13 61.28 36.22
#